data_AF-A0A415VJA3-F1
#
_entry.id   AF-A0A415VJA3-F1
#
_cell.length_a   1.000
_cell.length_b   1.000
_cell.length_c   1.000
_cell.angle_alpha   90.00
_cell.angle_beta   90.00
_cell.angle_gamma   90.00
#
_symmetry.space_group_name_H-M   'P 1'
#
loop_
_entity.id
_entity.type
_entity.pdbx_description
1 polymer ?
#
loop_
_entity_poly.entity_id
_entity_poly.type
_entity_poly.pdbx_seq_one_letter_code
_entity_poly.pdbx_strand_id
1 'polypeptide(L)' 'MKRYYVSVTETLNKVVSVDAESEKEAKQKVQEAYDNSDIILGSDNFAGETIEIEEDDQYYKSTDNEYDGYYQHID' A
#
# COMPACT_ATOMS: atom_id res chain seq x y z
N MET A 1 -27.70 14.45 7.62
CA MET A 1 -26.55 14.16 6.72
C MET A 1 -26.16 12.71 6.92
N LYS A 2 -25.78 11.98 5.86
CA LYS A 2 -25.34 10.58 5.95
C LYS A 2 -23.81 10.54 6.00
N ARG A 3 -23.25 9.58 6.74
CA ARG A 3 -21.80 9.29 6.76
C ARG A 3 -21.53 8.19 5.73
N TYR A 4 -20.40 8.31 5.04
CA TYR A 4 -19.89 7.33 4.08
C TYR A 4 -18.43 7.06 4.42
N TYR A 5 -18.01 5.82 4.25
CA TYR A 5 -16.60 5.43 4.32
C TYR A 5 -16.08 5.31 2.90
N VAL A 6 -14.96 5.98 2.64
CA VAL A 6 -14.36 6.07 1.31
C VAL A 6 -12.90 5.69 1.45
N SER A 7 -12.46 4.67 0.73
CA SER A 7 -11.05 4.32 0.61
C SER A 7 -10.41 5.11 -0.52
N VAL A 8 -9.17 5.54 -0.29
CA VAL A 8 -8.32 6.19 -1.28
C VAL A 8 -7.03 5.40 -1.33
N THR A 9 -6.75 4.78 -2.47
CA THR A 9 -5.54 3.98 -2.70
C THR A 9 -4.68 4.68 -3.74
N GLU A 10 -3.41 4.91 -3.43
CA GLU A 10 -2.42 5.43 -4.38
C GLU A 10 -1.57 4.28 -4.95
N THR A 11 -1.30 4.34 -6.25
CA THR A 11 -0.35 3.47 -6.93
C THR A 11 0.89 4.27 -7.27
N LEU A 12 2.06 3.80 -6.83
CA LEU A 12 3.35 4.43 -7.13
C LEU A 12 4.13 3.58 -8.14
N ASN A 13 4.79 4.22 -9.11
CA ASN A 13 5.63 3.58 -10.11
C ASN A 13 6.98 4.29 -10.28
N LYS A 14 8.05 3.50 -10.32
CA LYS A 14 9.40 3.97 -10.63
C LYS A 14 10.07 2.97 -11.55
N VAL A 15 10.56 3.46 -12.70
CA VAL A 15 11.36 2.65 -13.63
C VAL A 15 12.82 2.75 -13.22
N VAL A 16 13.46 1.60 -13.05
CA VAL A 16 14.87 1.48 -12.68
C VAL A 16 15.62 0.61 -13.69
N SER A 17 16.90 0.87 -13.88
CA SER A 17 17.80 0.04 -14.69
C SER A 17 18.65 -0.85 -13.80
N VAL A 18 18.78 -2.12 -14.14
CA VAL A 18 19.64 -3.08 -13.42
C VAL A 18 20.35 -3.98 -14.44
N ASP A 19 21.62 -4.26 -14.19
CA ASP A 19 22.37 -5.25 -14.95
C ASP A 19 22.12 -6.64 -14.36
N ALA A 20 21.66 -7.57 -15.19
CA ALA A 20 21.37 -8.95 -14.81
C ALA A 20 21.52 -9.89 -16.02
N GLU A 21 21.83 -11.15 -15.77
CA GLU A 21 21.98 -12.19 -16.80
C GLU A 21 20.63 -12.77 -17.26
N SER A 22 19.56 -12.53 -16.50
CA SER A 22 18.21 -12.98 -16.83
C SER A 22 17.12 -12.07 -16.25
N GLU A 23 15.91 -12.16 -16.81
CA GLU A 23 14.73 -11.45 -16.29
C GLU A 23 14.43 -11.79 -14.82
N LYS A 24 14.59 -13.07 -14.46
CA LYS A 24 14.37 -13.52 -13.08
C LYS A 24 15.35 -12.88 -12.11
N GLU A 25 16.63 -12.83 -12.48
CA GLU A 25 17.67 -12.19 -11.68
C GLU A 25 17.44 -10.67 -11.60
N ALA A 26 17.02 -10.02 -12.68
CA ALA A 26 16.68 -8.59 -12.68
C ALA A 26 15.58 -8.28 -11.66
N LYS A 27 14.49 -9.07 -11.66
CA LYS A 27 13.39 -8.91 -10.69
C LYS A 27 13.87 -9.14 -9.26
N GLN A 28 14.67 -10.19 -9.03
CA GLN A 28 15.18 -10.49 -7.70
C GLN A 28 16.07 -9.35 -7.17
N LYS A 29 17.00 -8.83 -7.97
CA LYS A 29 17.86 -7.70 -7.60
C LYS A 29 17.06 -6.45 -7.25
N VAL A 30 16.03 -6.13 -8.03
CA VAL A 30 15.16 -4.97 -7.76
C VAL A 30 14.33 -5.19 -6.50
N GLN A 31 13.82 -6.39 -6.26
CA GLN A 31 13.09 -6.73 -5.04
C GLN A 31 13.99 -6.59 -3.80
N GLU A 32 15.20 -7.15 -3.83
CA GLU A 32 16.17 -7.04 -2.74
C GLU A 32 16.55 -5.58 -2.47
N ALA A 33 16.76 -4.77 -3.51
CA ALA A 33 17.05 -3.35 -3.37
C ALA A 33 15.86 -2.55 -2.79
N TYR A 34 14.63 -2.94 -3.13
CA TYR A 34 13.43 -2.35 -2.54
C TYR A 34 13.28 -2.72 -1.06
N ASP A 35 13.45 -4.01 -0.72
CA ASP A 35 13.36 -4.53 0.65
C ASP A 35 14.45 -3.91 1.56
N ASN A 36 15.64 -3.65 1.01
CA ASN A 36 16.73 -2.96 1.69
C ASN A 36 16.59 -1.43 1.73
N SER A 37 15.49 -0.87 1.19
CA SER A 37 15.24 0.57 1.10
C SER A 37 16.26 1.35 0.24
N ASP A 38 16.99 0.69 -0.66
CA ASP A 38 17.83 1.36 -1.67
C ASP A 38 16.98 1.99 -2.78
N ILE A 39 15.81 1.38 -3.06
CA ILE A 39 14.79 1.93 -3.96
C ILE A 39 13.61 2.40 -3.12
N ILE A 40 13.50 3.72 -2.96
CA ILE A 40 12.35 4.35 -2.29
C ILE A 40 11.43 4.95 -3.36
N LEU A 41 10.13 4.65 -3.22
CA LEU A 41 9.05 5.30 -3.96
C LEU A 41 8.36 6.31 -3.03
N GLY A 42 8.12 7.52 -3.54
CA GLY A 42 7.43 8.57 -2.82
C GLY A 42 6.37 9.25 -3.69
N SER A 43 5.92 10.44 -3.27
CA SER A 43 4.92 11.24 -4.00
C SER A 43 5.33 11.54 -5.44
N ASP A 44 6.62 11.73 -5.70
CA ASP A 44 7.14 12.00 -7.04
C ASP A 44 7.01 10.79 -8.00
N ASN A 45 6.68 9.62 -7.46
CA ASN A 45 6.44 8.38 -8.19
C ASN A 45 4.95 8.08 -8.36
N PHE A 46 4.06 9.04 -8.10
CA PHE A 46 2.63 8.85 -8.26
C PHE A 46 2.25 8.42 -9.69
N ALA A 47 1.54 7.31 -9.79
CA ALA A 47 1.10 6.72 -11.05
C ALA A 47 -0.43 6.68 -11.19
N GLY A 48 -1.18 6.84 -10.10
CA GLY A 48 -2.63 6.95 -10.13
C GLY A 48 -3.28 6.67 -8.78
N GLU A 49 -4.58 6.95 -8.71
CA GLU A 49 -5.41 6.76 -7.53
C GLU A 49 -6.69 5.97 -7.84
N THR A 50 -7.14 5.20 -6.86
CA THR A 50 -8.44 4.52 -6.84
C THR A 50 -9.25 5.04 -5.66
N ILE A 51 -10.49 5.44 -5.91
CA ILE A 51 -11.43 5.94 -4.90
C ILE A 51 -12.67 5.05 -4.91
N GLU A 52 -12.92 4.39 -3.79
CA GLU A 52 -14.00 3.41 -3.67
C GLU A 52 -14.83 3.68 -2.40
N ILE A 53 -16.14 3.41 -2.48
CA ILE A 53 -16.99 3.43 -1.29
C ILE A 53 -16.88 2.07 -0.63
N GLU A 54 -16.52 2.07 0.64
CA GLU A 54 -16.53 0.84 1.44
C GLU A 54 -17.99 0.49 1.75
N GLU A 55 -18.47 -0.63 1.22
CA GLU A 55 -19.85 -1.09 1.45
C GLU A 55 -20.06 -1.61 2.88
N ASP A 56 -18.98 -1.99 3.57
CA ASP A 56 -19.01 -2.45 4.96
C ASP A 56 -18.88 -1.29 5.96
N ASP A 57 -20.04 -0.70 6.29
CA ASP A 57 -20.25 0.24 7.40
C ASP A 57 -19.87 -0.33 8.80
N GLN A 58 -19.43 -1.60 8.90
CA GLN A 58 -19.24 -2.30 10.17
C GLN A 58 -17.84 -2.18 10.78
N TYR A 59 -16.80 -1.79 10.02
CA TYR A 59 -15.42 -1.79 10.53
C TYR A 59 -15.02 -0.53 11.31
N TYR A 60 -15.79 0.56 11.20
CA TYR A 60 -15.42 1.87 11.77
C TYR A 60 -16.18 2.26 13.05
N LYS A 61 -16.75 1.28 13.75
CA LYS A 61 -17.38 1.49 15.07
C LYS A 61 -16.49 1.01 16.23
N SER A 62 -15.22 1.42 16.28
CA SER A 62 -14.42 1.28 17.51
C SER A 62 -13.25 2.26 17.57
N THR A 63 -13.51 3.52 17.92
CA THR A 63 -12.52 4.40 18.57
C THR A 63 -13.18 5.28 19.64
N ASP A 64 -14.15 4.72 20.36
CA ASP A 64 -14.55 5.20 21.70
C ASP A 64 -14.04 4.25 22.79
N ASN A 65 -12.91 3.58 22.55
CA ASN A 65 -12.14 2.99 23.63
C ASN A 65 -10.65 3.07 23.32
N GLU A 66 -10.02 3.99 24.04
CA GLU A 66 -8.64 3.94 24.50
C GLU A 66 -8.22 2.47 24.71
N TYR A 67 -7.33 1.91 23.88
CA TYR A 67 -6.36 0.83 24.18
C TYR A 67 -5.82 0.21 22.87
N ASP A 68 -4.59 0.61 22.56
CA ASP A 68 -3.46 -0.16 22.03
C ASP A 68 -3.70 -1.40 21.15
N GLY A 69 -3.23 -1.31 19.90
CA GLY A 69 -2.45 -2.36 19.24
C GLY A 69 -3.17 -3.64 18.76
N TYR A 70 -2.89 -3.97 17.49
CA TYR A 70 -3.15 -5.23 16.79
C TYR A 70 -4.51 -5.38 16.08
N TYR A 71 -4.46 -5.17 14.76
CA TYR A 71 -5.41 -5.74 13.81
C TYR A 71 -5.43 -7.27 13.95
N GLN A 72 -6.46 -7.82 14.59
CA GLN A 72 -6.76 -9.24 14.48
C GLN A 72 -8.07 -9.41 13.72
N HIS A 73 -7.97 -10.13 12.60
CA HIS A 73 -9.09 -10.77 11.93
C HIS A 73 -9.78 -11.71 12.92
N ILE A 74 -11.11 -11.66 13.00
CA ILE A 74 -11.90 -12.74 13.59
C ILE A 74 -13.16 -12.91 12.73
N ASP A 75 -13.45 -14.18 12.41
CA ASP A 75 -14.69 -14.69 11.80
C ASP A 75 -15.98 -14.16 12.45
#